data_AF-W5MNE7-F1
#
_entry.id   AF-W5MNE7-F1
#
_cell.length_a   1.000
_cell.length_b   1.000
_cell.length_c   1.000
_cell.angle_alpha   90.00
_cell.angle_beta   90.00
_cell.angle_gamma   90.00
#
_symmetry.space_group_name_H-M   'P 1'
#
loop_
_entity.id
_entity.type
_entity.pdbx_description
1 polymer ?
#
loop_
_entity_poly.entity_id
_entity_poly.type
_entity_poly.pdbx_seq_one_letter_code
_entity_poly.pdbx_strand_id
1 'polypeptide(L)'
;ILFQYLVAAVLSKSRPTNYKMQTAGKSLEEALTSAKNEERLTVGVYESAQIMNDDPDSVAFCVLATDEGHEWDIALQIHFTLIQAFCFDNDINIVRVNDIQRLAEIVGSDESGEPQDAHCILITNTTESSWEDPALEKLNLFCEENQRLNEWVPAVSLCES
;
A
#
# COMPACT_ATOMS: atom_id res chain seq x y z
N ILE A 1 14.75 -10.69 -9.45
CA ILE A 1 13.49 -9.92 -9.47
C ILE A 1 12.40 -10.67 -10.28
N LEU A 2 12.41 -10.67 -11.63
CA LEU A 2 11.45 -11.48 -12.44
C LEU A 2 11.38 -12.97 -12.07
N PHE A 3 12.52 -13.56 -11.69
CA PHE A 3 12.61 -14.98 -11.34
C PHE A 3 12.01 -15.33 -9.96
N GLN A 4 11.95 -14.38 -9.02
CA GLN A 4 11.28 -14.61 -7.72
C GLN A 4 9.75 -14.50 -7.85
N TYR A 5 9.25 -13.55 -8.65
CA TYR A 5 7.83 -13.43 -8.96
C TYR A 5 7.27 -14.70 -9.64
N LEU A 6 8.03 -15.30 -10.57
CA LEU A 6 7.61 -16.53 -11.25
C LEU A 6 7.53 -17.74 -10.29
N VAL A 7 8.41 -17.81 -9.29
CA VAL A 7 8.44 -18.91 -8.31
C VAL A 7 7.31 -18.75 -7.28
N ALA A 8 7.02 -17.52 -6.84
CA ALA A 8 5.90 -17.25 -5.94
C ALA A 8 4.54 -17.55 -6.59
N ALA A 9 4.35 -17.20 -7.88
CA ALA A 9 3.11 -17.46 -8.62
C ALA A 9 2.80 -18.96 -8.84
N VAL A 10 3.83 -19.84 -8.79
CA VAL A 10 3.69 -21.29 -9.02
C VAL A 10 3.41 -22.08 -7.73
N LEU A 11 3.68 -21.50 -6.55
CA LEU A 11 3.51 -22.18 -5.27
C LEU A 11 2.18 -21.80 -4.62
N SER A 12 1.13 -22.54 -4.97
CA SER A 12 -0.15 -22.52 -4.25
C SER A 12 0.07 -22.81 -2.76
N LYS A 13 -0.25 -21.83 -1.90
CA LYS A 13 -0.41 -22.00 -0.45
C LYS A 13 -1.69 -21.31 0.03
N SER A 14 -2.16 -21.80 1.18
CA SER A 14 -3.44 -21.48 1.81
C SER A 14 -3.66 -19.97 1.95
N ARG A 15 -4.75 -19.49 1.34
CA ARG A 15 -5.20 -18.09 1.43
C ARG A 15 -5.48 -17.70 2.89
N PRO A 16 -5.19 -16.46 3.31
CA PRO A 16 -5.64 -15.95 4.60
C PRO A 16 -7.16 -16.11 4.75
N THR A 17 -7.62 -16.38 5.98
CA THR A 17 -9.06 -16.57 6.24
C THR A 17 -9.83 -15.27 6.03
N ASN A 18 -11.09 -15.36 5.60
CA ASN A 18 -11.94 -14.19 5.31
C ASN A 18 -12.00 -13.17 6.47
N TYR A 19 -11.95 -13.65 7.71
CA TYR A 19 -11.89 -12.80 8.91
C TYR A 19 -10.62 -11.95 8.98
N LYS A 20 -9.45 -12.52 8.67
CA LYS A 20 -8.17 -11.79 8.66
C LYS A 20 -8.15 -10.71 7.57
N MET A 21 -8.75 -10.99 6.42
CA MET A 21 -8.88 -10.02 5.33
C MET A 21 -9.78 -8.85 5.72
N GLN A 22 -10.91 -9.10 6.39
CA GLN A 22 -11.76 -8.02 6.92
C GLN A 22 -11.05 -7.16 7.98
N THR A 23 -10.27 -7.79 8.87
CA THR A 23 -9.51 -7.03 9.88
C THR A 23 -8.40 -6.18 9.25
N ALA A 24 -7.75 -6.67 8.19
CA ALA A 24 -6.73 -5.92 7.45
C ALA A 24 -7.35 -4.73 6.71
N GLY A 25 -8.50 -4.91 6.05
CA GLY A 25 -9.25 -3.84 5.40
C GLY A 25 -9.59 -2.69 6.35
N LYS A 26 -10.20 -3.02 7.50
CA LYS A 26 -10.52 -2.02 8.53
C LYS A 26 -9.27 -1.33 9.07
N SER A 27 -8.19 -2.08 9.33
CA SER A 27 -6.93 -1.49 9.82
C SER A 27 -6.31 -0.56 8.77
N LEU A 28 -6.44 -0.89 7.47
CA LEU A 28 -5.97 -0.04 6.38
C LEU A 28 -6.74 1.29 6.34
N GLU A 29 -8.06 1.27 6.46
CA GLU A 29 -8.87 2.49 6.53
C GLU A 29 -8.51 3.35 7.75
N GLU A 30 -8.36 2.72 8.92
CA GLU A 30 -7.98 3.40 10.17
C GLU A 30 -6.60 4.06 10.04
N ALA A 31 -5.60 3.34 9.52
CA ALA A 31 -4.24 3.84 9.34
C ALA A 31 -4.18 4.99 8.31
N LEU A 32 -4.86 4.85 7.18
CA LEU A 32 -4.93 5.90 6.16
C LEU A 32 -5.62 7.16 6.70
N THR A 33 -6.70 6.98 7.47
CA THR A 33 -7.42 8.11 8.08
C THR A 33 -6.58 8.83 9.14
N SER A 34 -5.89 8.08 10.02
CA SER A 34 -4.96 8.67 11.00
C SER A 34 -3.81 9.40 10.30
N ALA A 35 -3.15 8.75 9.34
CA ALA A 35 -2.05 9.35 8.58
C ALA A 35 -2.48 10.61 7.83
N LYS A 36 -3.68 10.62 7.25
CA LYS A 36 -4.23 11.82 6.61
C LYS A 36 -4.41 12.98 7.59
N ASN A 37 -5.02 12.73 8.75
CA ASN A 37 -5.27 13.75 9.76
C ASN A 37 -3.98 14.33 10.36
N GLU A 38 -2.89 13.57 10.26
CA GLU A 38 -1.55 13.93 10.74
C GLU A 38 -0.63 14.42 9.61
N GLU A 39 -1.15 14.62 8.39
CA GLU A 39 -0.41 15.09 7.21
C GLU A 39 0.81 14.20 6.84
N ARG A 40 0.67 12.89 7.07
CA ARG A 40 1.71 11.87 6.81
C ARG A 40 1.52 11.09 5.50
N LEU A 41 0.50 11.44 4.73
CA LEU A 41 0.22 10.78 3.45
C LEU A 41 0.93 11.48 2.30
N THR A 42 1.52 10.67 1.43
CA THR A 42 1.87 11.06 0.06
C THR A 42 0.98 10.26 -0.88
N VAL A 43 0.29 10.93 -1.80
CA VAL A 43 -0.65 10.31 -2.74
C VAL A 43 -0.21 10.63 -4.15
N GLY A 44 -0.16 9.62 -5.01
CA GLY A 44 0.33 9.73 -6.38
C GLY A 44 1.58 8.90 -6.61
N VAL A 45 1.69 8.31 -7.80
CA VAL A 45 2.84 7.49 -8.19
C VAL A 45 4.12 8.32 -8.22
N TYR A 46 4.04 9.53 -8.75
CA TYR A 46 5.21 10.39 -8.95
C TYR A 46 5.71 10.96 -7.63
N GLU A 47 4.80 11.46 -6.80
CA GLU A 47 5.05 12.03 -5.48
C GLU A 47 5.64 10.97 -4.55
N SER A 48 5.08 9.75 -4.60
CA SER A 48 5.60 8.61 -3.83
C SER A 48 7.03 8.26 -4.26
N ALA A 49 7.30 8.21 -5.57
CA ALA A 49 8.64 7.95 -6.09
C ALA A 49 9.64 9.05 -5.67
N GLN A 50 9.20 10.30 -5.56
CA GLN A 50 10.04 11.39 -5.09
C GLN A 50 10.45 11.20 -3.62
N ILE A 51 9.50 10.87 -2.73
CA ILE A 51 9.81 10.58 -1.32
C ILE A 51 10.76 9.39 -1.20
N MET A 52 10.51 8.31 -1.94
CA MET A 52 11.39 7.13 -1.95
C MET A 52 12.83 7.47 -2.38
N ASN A 53 13.00 8.41 -3.31
CA ASN A 53 14.32 8.83 -3.77
C ASN A 53 15.01 9.77 -2.76
N ASP A 54 14.24 10.65 -2.13
CA ASP A 54 14.78 11.73 -1.30
C ASP A 54 15.00 11.29 0.16
N ASP A 55 14.08 10.51 0.74
CA ASP A 55 14.12 10.03 2.12
C ASP A 55 13.48 8.61 2.26
N PRO A 56 14.17 7.54 1.82
CA PRO A 56 13.67 6.16 1.87
C PRO A 56 13.32 5.70 3.29
N ASP A 57 14.07 6.18 4.30
CA ASP A 57 13.94 5.76 5.70
C ASP A 57 12.68 6.33 6.36
N SER A 58 12.09 7.39 5.79
CA SER A 58 10.83 7.96 6.27
C SER A 58 9.61 7.09 5.96
N VAL A 59 9.71 6.20 4.98
CA VAL A 59 8.55 5.45 4.46
C VAL A 59 8.23 4.28 5.40
N ALA A 60 7.05 4.32 6.00
CA ALA A 60 6.60 3.30 6.95
C ALA A 60 5.78 2.20 6.27
N PHE A 61 5.00 2.54 5.24
CA PHE A 61 4.08 1.63 4.57
C PHE A 61 3.68 2.13 3.19
N CYS A 62 3.44 1.21 2.25
CA CYS A 62 3.03 1.53 0.87
C CYS A 62 1.71 0.84 0.50
N VAL A 63 0.85 1.55 -0.23
CA VAL A 63 -0.38 1.04 -0.82
C VAL A 63 -0.32 1.22 -2.32
N LEU A 64 -0.62 0.16 -3.08
CA LEU A 64 -0.82 0.25 -4.52
C LEU A 64 -2.27 -0.05 -4.85
N ALA A 65 -2.88 0.77 -5.71
CA ALA A 65 -4.22 0.55 -6.19
C ALA A 65 -4.28 0.59 -7.72
N THR A 66 -4.98 -0.37 -8.29
CA THR A 66 -5.27 -0.42 -9.72
C THR A 66 -6.77 -0.59 -9.90
N ASP A 67 -7.32 0.03 -10.93
CA ASP A 67 -8.65 -0.32 -11.42
C ASP A 67 -8.54 -1.14 -12.72
N GLU A 68 -9.68 -1.64 -13.19
CA GLU A 68 -9.79 -2.41 -14.44
C GLU A 68 -9.45 -1.59 -15.69
N GLY A 69 -9.57 -0.25 -15.63
CA GLY A 69 -9.28 0.65 -16.74
C GLY A 69 -7.78 0.86 -16.99
N HIS A 70 -6.96 0.71 -15.95
CA HIS A 70 -5.52 0.92 -16.00
C HIS A 70 -4.69 -0.38 -16.08
N GLU A 71 -5.34 -1.55 -16.22
CA GLU A 71 -4.65 -2.84 -16.40
C GLU A 71 -3.76 -2.87 -17.67
N TRP A 72 -4.10 -2.06 -18.68
CA TRP A 72 -3.37 -1.98 -19.94
C TRP A 72 -2.39 -0.82 -20.02
N ASP A 73 -2.30 0.01 -18.97
CA ASP A 73 -1.33 1.10 -18.92
C ASP A 73 0.07 0.55 -18.60
N ILE A 74 0.84 0.28 -19.65
CA ILE A 74 2.22 -0.22 -19.53
C ILE A 74 3.08 0.74 -18.70
N ALA A 75 2.86 2.05 -18.81
CA ALA A 75 3.65 3.02 -18.05
C ALA A 75 3.34 2.87 -16.55
N LEU A 76 2.07 2.77 -16.18
CA LEU A 76 1.67 2.56 -14.79
C LEU A 76 2.19 1.22 -14.24
N GLN A 77 2.09 0.13 -15.02
CA GLN A 77 2.60 -1.17 -14.62
C GLN A 77 4.13 -1.19 -14.41
N ILE A 78 4.88 -0.41 -15.22
CA ILE A 78 6.31 -0.20 -14.99
C ILE A 78 6.56 0.50 -13.66
N HIS A 79 5.81 1.57 -13.35
CA HIS A 79 5.98 2.28 -12.08
C HIS A 79 5.64 1.40 -10.87
N PHE A 80 4.55 0.62 -10.93
CA PHE A 80 4.24 -0.34 -9.88
C PHE A 80 5.34 -1.37 -9.67
N THR A 81 5.94 -1.84 -10.77
CA THR A 81 7.08 -2.77 -10.67
C THR A 81 8.27 -2.13 -9.97
N LEU A 82 8.58 -0.86 -10.28
CA LEU A 82 9.69 -0.13 -9.66
C LEU A 82 9.42 0.15 -8.18
N ILE A 83 8.21 0.59 -7.83
CA ILE A 83 7.79 0.83 -6.45
C ILE A 83 7.82 -0.46 -5.62
N GLN A 84 7.31 -1.56 -6.17
CA GLN A 84 7.37 -2.87 -5.50
C GLN A 84 8.82 -3.31 -5.25
N ALA A 85 9.70 -3.15 -6.24
CA ALA A 85 11.10 -3.50 -6.10
C ALA A 85 11.78 -2.65 -5.02
N PHE A 86 11.51 -1.34 -5.01
CA PHE A 86 12.02 -0.43 -3.98
C PHE A 86 11.53 -0.83 -2.58
N CYS A 87 10.23 -1.08 -2.41
CA CYS A 87 9.68 -1.46 -1.11
C CYS A 87 10.32 -2.76 -0.61
N PHE A 88 10.52 -3.72 -1.51
CA PHE A 88 11.18 -4.98 -1.19
C PHE A 88 12.65 -4.78 -0.78
N ASP A 89 13.41 -3.98 -1.51
CA ASP A 89 14.83 -3.75 -1.22
C ASP A 89 15.07 -2.95 0.07
N ASN A 90 14.07 -2.20 0.54
CA ASN A 90 14.13 -1.37 1.76
C ASN A 90 13.27 -1.90 2.91
N ASP A 91 12.79 -3.16 2.84
CA ASP A 91 11.95 -3.78 3.87
C ASP A 91 10.67 -2.98 4.25
N ILE A 92 10.12 -2.25 3.27
CA ILE A 92 8.86 -1.49 3.42
C ILE A 92 7.69 -2.43 3.13
N ASN A 93 6.77 -2.55 4.09
CA ASN A 93 5.56 -3.32 3.90
C ASN A 93 4.64 -2.65 2.88
N ILE A 94 4.09 -3.48 1.97
CA ILE A 94 3.27 -3.03 0.85
C ILE A 94 2.04 -3.92 0.67
N VAL A 95 0.89 -3.31 0.36
CA VAL A 95 -0.36 -4.02 0.05
C VAL A 95 -0.95 -3.56 -1.26
N ARG A 96 -1.76 -4.44 -1.88
CA ARG A 96 -2.58 -4.08 -3.04
C ARG A 96 -4.04 -3.87 -2.64
N VAL A 97 -4.64 -2.79 -3.11
CA VAL A 97 -6.08 -2.53 -3.00
C VAL A 97 -6.70 -2.58 -4.39
N ASN A 98 -7.89 -3.18 -4.52
CA ASN A 98 -8.60 -3.25 -5.80
C ASN A 98 -9.69 -2.16 -5.94
N ASP A 99 -10.10 -1.55 -4.83
CA ASP A 99 -11.13 -0.52 -4.82
C ASP A 99 -10.51 0.87 -4.74
N ILE A 100 -10.09 1.39 -5.90
CA ILE A 100 -9.48 2.72 -5.99
C ILE A 100 -10.47 3.84 -5.66
N GLN A 101 -11.77 3.62 -5.90
CA GLN A 101 -12.80 4.63 -5.64
C GLN A 101 -12.95 4.83 -4.14
N ARG A 102 -13.07 3.74 -3.39
CA ARG A 102 -13.08 3.79 -1.92
C ARG A 102 -11.79 4.37 -1.35
N LEU A 103 -10.65 4.03 -1.95
CA LEU A 103 -9.37 4.58 -1.53
C LEU A 103 -9.32 6.10 -1.75
N ALA A 104 -9.81 6.58 -2.90
CA ALA A 104 -9.94 7.99 -3.22
C ALA A 104 -10.86 8.74 -2.24
N GLU A 105 -11.96 8.13 -1.78
CA GLU A 105 -12.84 8.72 -0.75
C GLU A 105 -12.12 8.94 0.58
N ILE A 106 -11.28 7.98 0.99
CA ILE A 106 -10.52 8.05 2.25
C ILE A 106 -9.47 9.15 2.17
N VAL A 107 -8.67 9.17 1.10
CA VAL A 107 -7.61 10.20 0.92
C VAL A 107 -8.18 11.57 0.62
N GLY A 108 -9.33 11.65 -0.06
CA GLY A 108 -10.00 12.90 -0.44
C GLY A 108 -9.41 13.58 -1.68
N SER A 109 -9.89 14.79 -1.96
CA SER A 109 -9.41 15.63 -3.06
C SER A 109 -8.17 16.43 -2.68
N ASP A 110 -7.38 16.83 -3.66
CA ASP A 110 -6.29 17.79 -3.43
C ASP A 110 -6.84 19.22 -3.21
N GLU A 111 -5.94 20.17 -2.96
CA GLU A 111 -6.29 21.59 -2.76
C GLU A 111 -6.96 22.23 -3.99
N SER A 112 -6.79 21.63 -5.18
CA SER A 112 -7.39 22.10 -6.43
C SER A 112 -8.82 21.57 -6.64
N GLY A 113 -9.25 20.62 -5.82
CA GLY A 113 -10.56 19.97 -5.92
C GLY A 113 -10.62 18.85 -6.96
N GLU A 114 -9.48 18.49 -7.58
CA GLU A 114 -9.39 17.39 -8.53
C GLU A 114 -9.23 16.05 -7.79
N PRO A 115 -9.69 14.93 -8.39
CA PRO A 115 -9.44 13.60 -7.84
C PRO A 115 -7.94 13.31 -7.81
N GLN A 116 -7.42 12.89 -6.65
CA GLN A 116 -6.01 12.54 -6.51
C GLN A 116 -5.70 11.23 -7.27
N ASP A 117 -4.49 11.14 -7.82
CA ASP A 117 -3.92 9.90 -8.34
C ASP A 117 -3.71 8.89 -7.21
N ALA A 118 -4.76 8.17 -6.82
CA ALA A 118 -4.71 7.21 -5.72
C ALA A 118 -4.06 5.86 -6.11
N HIS A 119 -3.31 5.80 -7.22
CA HIS A 119 -2.63 4.58 -7.65
C HIS A 119 -1.47 4.16 -6.73
N CYS A 120 -0.85 5.11 -6.03
CA CYS A 120 0.13 4.83 -4.99
C CYS A 120 -0.07 5.78 -3.80
N ILE A 121 0.02 5.23 -2.59
CA ILE A 121 -0.02 6.02 -1.35
C ILE A 121 1.10 5.55 -0.44
N LEU A 122 1.85 6.49 0.12
CA LEU A 122 2.80 6.24 1.19
C LEU A 122 2.28 6.79 2.51
N ILE A 123 2.52 6.02 3.57
CA ILE A 123 2.46 6.49 4.95
C ILE A 123 3.90 6.69 5.40
N THR A 124 4.24 7.90 5.83
CA THR A 124 5.56 8.22 6.40
C THR A 124 5.50 8.24 7.93
N ASN A 125 6.64 7.97 8.57
CA ASN A 125 6.83 8.15 10.01
C ASN A 125 7.06 9.64 10.33
N THR A 126 6.54 10.14 11.45
CA THR A 126 7.05 11.42 11.97
C THR A 126 8.39 11.21 12.66
N THR A 127 9.22 12.24 12.64
CA THR A 127 10.49 12.27 13.37
C THR A 127 10.32 12.40 14.89
N GLU A 128 9.11 12.64 15.41
CA GLU A 128 8.88 12.99 16.82
C GLU A 128 7.92 12.07 17.61
N SER A 129 7.15 11.18 16.96
CA SER A 129 6.18 10.33 17.66
C SER A 129 6.73 8.95 18.02
N SER A 130 6.99 8.72 19.31
CA SER A 130 7.29 7.37 19.86
C SER A 130 6.08 6.43 19.87
N TRP A 131 4.92 6.86 19.36
CA TRP A 131 3.67 6.10 19.38
C TRP A 131 3.46 5.51 17.99
N GLU A 132 3.65 4.20 17.86
CA GLU A 132 3.32 3.46 16.65
C GLU A 132 1.79 3.37 16.52
N ASP A 133 1.26 3.68 15.34
CA ASP A 133 -0.16 3.56 15.04
C ASP A 133 -0.60 2.09 15.16
N PRO A 134 -1.52 1.74 16.08
CA PRO A 134 -1.96 0.36 16.27
C PRO A 134 -2.61 -0.28 15.02
N ALA A 135 -3.16 0.54 14.13
CA ALA A 135 -3.71 0.06 12.86
C ALA A 135 -2.59 -0.29 11.89
N LEU A 136 -1.53 0.54 11.84
CA LEU A 136 -0.33 0.29 11.04
C LEU A 136 0.44 -0.95 11.53
N GLU A 137 0.55 -1.14 12.84
CA GLU A 137 1.16 -2.35 13.43
C GLU A 137 0.45 -3.63 12.97
N LYS A 138 -0.90 -3.63 12.97
CA LYS A 138 -1.68 -4.77 12.47
C LYS A 138 -1.45 -5.04 10.99
N LEU A 139 -1.28 -3.99 10.18
CA LEU A 139 -0.98 -4.13 8.75
C LEU A 139 0.41 -4.71 8.52
N ASN A 140 1.40 -4.27 9.32
CA ASN A 140 2.75 -4.84 9.29
C ASN A 140 2.72 -6.34 9.62
N LEU A 141 2.03 -6.72 10.71
CA LEU A 141 1.83 -8.13 11.06
C LEU A 141 1.11 -8.92 9.96
N PHE A 142 0.09 -8.32 9.33
CA PHE A 142 -0.59 -8.93 8.19
C PHE A 142 0.37 -9.18 7.02
N CYS A 143 1.25 -8.22 6.70
CA CYS A 143 2.25 -8.38 5.65
C CYS A 143 3.25 -9.49 6.00
N GLU A 144 3.80 -9.50 7.22
CA GLU A 144 4.72 -10.55 7.68
C GLU A 144 4.11 -11.95 7.63
N GLU A 145 2.84 -12.10 8.02
CA GLU A 145 2.11 -13.37 7.92
C GLU A 145 2.00 -13.85 6.47
N ASN A 146 1.72 -12.95 5.53
CA ASN A 146 1.59 -13.28 4.10
C ASN A 146 2.95 -13.52 3.42
N GLN A 147 4.00 -12.80 3.81
CA GLN A 147 5.36 -13.03 3.34
C GLN A 147 5.84 -14.45 3.71
N ARG A 148 5.48 -14.96 4.89
CA ARG A 148 5.71 -16.37 5.28
C ARG A 148 5.02 -17.39 4.35
N LEU A 149 3.99 -16.95 3.63
CA LEU A 149 3.26 -17.73 2.62
C LEU A 149 3.78 -17.48 1.19
N ASN A 150 4.84 -16.69 1.02
CA ASN A 150 5.39 -16.20 -0.26
C ASN A 150 4.45 -15.23 -1.01
N GLU A 151 3.53 -14.58 -0.30
CA GLU A 151 2.69 -13.51 -0.83
C GLU A 151 3.28 -12.16 -0.40
N TRP A 152 4.12 -11.57 -1.26
CA TRP A 152 4.92 -10.38 -0.96
C TRP A 152 4.14 -9.06 -1.04
N VAL A 153 3.11 -9.01 -1.87
CA VAL A 153 2.22 -7.85 -2.03
C VAL A 153 0.78 -8.33 -1.81
N PRO A 154 0.38 -8.62 -0.55
CA PRO A 154 -0.93 -9.19 -0.28
C PRO A 154 -2.05 -8.22 -0.64
N ALA A 155 -3.17 -8.79 -1.12
CA ALA A 155 -4.35 -8.02 -1.46
C ALA A 155 -5.21 -7.74 -0.21
N VAL A 156 -5.67 -6.50 -0.07
CA VAL A 156 -6.58 -6.05 0.97
C VAL A 156 -7.86 -5.50 0.33
N SER A 157 -9.00 -5.93 0.85
CA SER A 157 -10.31 -5.37 0.49
C SER A 157 -10.71 -4.35 1.55
N LEU A 158 -11.00 -3.12 1.12
CA LEU A 158 -11.57 -2.09 1.99
C LEU A 158 -12.99 -2.47 2.40
N CYS A 159 -13.46 -1.96 3.54
CA CYS A 159 -14.81 -2.22 4.00
C CYS A 159 -15.80 -1.39 3.18
N GLU A 160 -16.87 -2.03 2.71
CA GLU A 160 -18.01 -1.33 2.12
C GLU A 160 -18.68 -0.46 3.20
N SER A 161 -18.96 0.80 2.86
CA SER A 161 -19.62 1.78 3.74
C SER A 161 -21.07 1.45 4.04
#